data_AF-A0A840ZLL7-F1
#
_entry.id   AF-A0A840ZLL7-F1
#
_cell.length_a   1.000
_cell.length_b   1.000
_cell.length_c   1.000
_cell.angle_alpha   90.00
_cell.angle_beta   90.00
_cell.angle_gamma   90.00
#
_symmetry.space_group_name_H-M   'P 1'
#
loop_
_entity.id
_entity.type
_entity.pdbx_description
1 polymer ?
#
loop_
_entity_poly.entity_id
_entity_poly.type
_entity_poly.pdbx_seq_one_letter_code
_entity_poly.pdbx_strand_id
1 'polypeptide(L)'
;MTRLALVAAGLLVLGPLAALAQAPGEAPKGAPPPTNAPSPAETQPLPLTTAPDPSKSGPGTAMPAPEQAPVRNPGGADPAPVAKPNASALPTLVPAPSEANDVDEVTLPAKPAAIVSGQTKWDDAVASLTAAFRKIEAALAKAGLKPTGRPLSVFTKTEEDGFQYEAMIPIEAAPAGGAEVDGVRFGATPSGKALRYKHTGTYEEIDGTYETLTAYLEVKEIDVQDRFVEEYVGDLKGGAEEKLDINIYALPKEPIKDQAK
;
A
#
# COMPACT_ATOMS: atom_id res chain seq x y z
N MET A 1 41.13 -43.39 47.69
CA MET A 1 42.42 -43.98 47.27
C MET A 1 42.78 -43.29 45.95
N THR A 2 43.45 -42.15 45.96
CA THR A 2 44.92 -41.96 45.97
C THR A 2 45.56 -42.14 44.58
N ARG A 3 45.84 -40.99 43.94
CA ARG A 3 47.03 -40.55 43.17
C ARG A 3 47.68 -41.50 42.13
N LEU A 4 48.03 -40.99 40.94
CA LEU A 4 49.37 -40.47 40.62
C LEU A 4 49.45 -39.90 39.18
N ALA A 5 50.29 -38.88 39.00
CA ALA A 5 50.59 -38.16 37.75
C ALA A 5 51.69 -38.85 36.93
N LEU A 6 51.83 -38.49 35.64
CA LEU A 6 53.15 -38.38 35.01
C LEU A 6 53.14 -37.40 33.81
N VAL A 7 54.10 -36.48 33.85
CA VAL A 7 54.52 -35.57 32.78
C VAL A 7 55.59 -36.27 31.94
N ALA A 8 55.61 -36.06 30.62
CA ALA A 8 56.82 -36.23 29.81
C ALA A 8 56.80 -35.30 28.59
N ALA A 9 57.92 -34.62 28.38
CA ALA A 9 58.20 -33.64 27.35
C ALA A 9 59.04 -34.22 26.21
N GLY A 10 58.98 -33.56 25.04
CA GLY A 10 60.06 -33.53 24.04
C GLY A 10 59.90 -34.50 22.86
N LEU A 11 59.88 -33.99 21.62
CA LEU A 11 61.08 -33.73 20.81
C LEU A 11 60.69 -33.20 19.42
N LEU A 12 61.56 -32.35 18.89
CA LEU A 12 61.56 -31.75 17.55
C LEU A 12 62.16 -32.76 16.54
N VAL A 13 61.52 -32.99 15.38
CA VAL A 13 62.13 -33.65 14.21
C VAL A 13 61.69 -32.94 12.92
N LEU A 14 62.68 -32.60 12.09
CA LEU A 14 62.55 -32.01 10.74
C LEU A 14 62.28 -33.07 9.64
N GLY A 15 61.34 -32.77 8.74
CA GLY A 15 61.28 -33.16 7.30
C GLY A 15 60.99 -34.62 6.92
N PRO A 16 60.62 -34.95 5.64
CA PRO A 16 60.59 -34.12 4.43
C PRO A 16 59.24 -34.10 3.65
N LEU A 17 59.23 -33.32 2.55
CA LEU A 17 58.15 -33.20 1.57
C LEU A 17 57.66 -34.54 1.00
N ALA A 18 56.33 -34.69 0.93
CA ALA A 18 55.65 -35.53 -0.05
C ALA A 18 54.37 -34.82 -0.52
N ALA A 19 54.34 -34.45 -1.80
CA ALA A 19 53.15 -34.01 -2.50
C ALA A 19 52.45 -35.24 -3.10
N LEU A 20 51.14 -35.40 -2.88
CA LEU A 20 50.12 -35.78 -3.89
C LEU A 20 48.75 -36.02 -3.22
N ALA A 21 47.75 -35.35 -3.82
CA ALA A 21 46.35 -35.77 -4.00
C ALA A 21 45.28 -35.53 -2.90
N GLN A 22 44.36 -34.61 -3.26
CA GLN A 22 42.89 -34.74 -3.25
C GLN A 22 42.10 -34.59 -1.93
N ALA A 23 41.61 -33.35 -1.67
CA ALA A 23 40.18 -33.00 -1.50
C ALA A 23 40.08 -31.51 -1.07
N PRO A 24 39.42 -30.61 -1.84
CA PRO A 24 39.07 -29.29 -1.31
C PRO A 24 37.85 -29.43 -0.41
N GLY A 25 38.02 -29.02 0.85
CA GLY A 25 36.92 -28.86 1.79
C GLY A 25 35.93 -27.80 1.31
N GLU A 26 34.66 -28.08 1.52
CA GLU A 26 33.60 -27.09 1.53
C GLU A 26 33.82 -26.15 2.72
N ALA A 27 34.23 -24.92 2.42
CA ALA A 27 34.09 -23.78 3.31
C ALA A 27 32.71 -23.13 3.08
N PRO A 28 32.05 -22.61 4.13
CA PRO A 28 30.71 -22.06 4.05
C PRO A 28 30.72 -20.80 3.17
N LYS A 29 29.81 -20.73 2.20
CA LYS A 29 29.64 -19.53 1.38
C LYS A 29 29.11 -18.41 2.26
N GLY A 30 29.82 -17.28 2.18
CA GLY A 30 29.61 -16.11 2.99
C GLY A 30 28.27 -15.44 2.71
N ALA A 31 27.72 -14.87 3.77
CA ALA A 31 26.72 -13.84 3.73
C ALA A 31 27.19 -12.65 2.86
N PRO A 32 26.31 -12.05 2.06
CA PRO A 32 26.63 -10.77 1.43
C PRO A 32 26.72 -9.65 2.49
N PRO A 33 27.66 -8.70 2.34
CA PRO A 33 27.93 -7.67 3.36
C PRO A 33 26.87 -6.55 3.36
N PRO A 34 26.69 -5.84 4.50
CA PRO A 34 25.83 -4.66 4.58
C PRO A 34 26.47 -3.48 3.83
N THR A 35 25.78 -2.94 2.82
CA THR A 35 26.17 -1.67 2.20
C THR A 35 25.51 -0.52 2.94
N ASN A 36 26.32 0.16 3.76
CA ASN A 36 26.12 1.53 4.19
C ASN A 36 26.78 2.46 3.14
N ALA A 37 26.00 3.26 2.41
CA ALA A 37 26.48 4.44 1.70
C ALA A 37 25.35 5.48 1.53
N PRO A 38 25.67 6.79 1.53
CA PRO A 38 24.83 7.84 2.12
C PRO A 38 23.81 8.48 1.16
N SER A 39 22.80 9.11 1.78
CA SER A 39 21.78 9.96 1.16
C SER A 39 22.36 11.34 0.76
N PRO A 40 22.17 11.80 -0.49
CA PRO A 40 22.24 13.21 -0.83
C PRO A 40 20.83 13.82 -0.75
N ALA A 41 20.61 14.64 0.28
CA ALA A 41 19.56 15.65 0.27
C ALA A 41 19.98 16.87 -0.57
N GLU A 42 18.99 17.71 -0.87
CA GLU A 42 19.05 19.03 -1.53
C GLU A 42 19.06 18.96 -3.07
N THR A 43 18.20 19.63 -3.85
CA THR A 43 17.60 20.96 -3.66
C THR A 43 16.47 21.19 -4.68
N GLN A 44 15.59 22.14 -4.34
CA GLN A 44 14.73 23.00 -5.20
C GLN A 44 13.22 22.71 -5.31
N PRO A 45 12.38 23.72 -4.96
CA PRO A 45 10.92 23.69 -5.10
C PRO A 45 10.50 24.16 -6.51
N LEU A 46 9.38 23.66 -7.02
CA LEU A 46 8.73 24.19 -8.22
C LEU A 46 7.32 24.72 -7.90
N PRO A 47 6.87 25.76 -8.64
CA PRO A 47 6.01 26.83 -8.12
C PRO A 47 4.49 26.58 -8.16
N LEU A 48 3.81 27.38 -7.35
CA LEU A 48 2.37 27.62 -7.26
C LEU A 48 1.77 28.34 -8.48
N THR A 49 0.47 28.13 -8.63
CA THR A 49 -0.57 29.07 -9.12
C THR A 49 -1.07 28.90 -10.55
N THR A 50 -2.36 28.58 -10.66
CA THR A 50 -3.27 29.17 -11.66
C THR A 50 -4.61 29.44 -10.97
N ALA A 51 -4.98 30.72 -10.87
CA ALA A 51 -6.27 31.19 -10.40
C ALA A 51 -7.37 31.03 -11.48
N PRO A 52 -8.66 30.95 -11.10
CA PRO A 52 -9.78 30.82 -12.02
C PRO A 52 -10.31 32.18 -12.52
N ASP A 53 -10.84 32.21 -13.74
CA ASP A 53 -11.61 33.34 -14.28
C ASP A 53 -13.12 33.01 -14.27
N PRO A 54 -13.96 33.82 -13.59
CA PRO A 54 -15.41 33.73 -13.66
C PRO A 54 -15.97 34.81 -14.59
N SER A 55 -16.92 34.44 -15.46
CA SER A 55 -18.17 35.18 -15.78
C SER A 55 -18.59 35.01 -17.25
N LYS A 56 -19.81 34.49 -17.47
CA LYS A 56 -20.84 35.19 -18.24
C LYS A 56 -22.20 34.49 -18.12
N SER A 57 -23.12 35.17 -17.46
CA SER A 57 -24.56 34.92 -17.48
C SER A 57 -25.20 35.64 -18.67
N GLY A 58 -26.27 35.05 -19.24
CA GLY A 58 -27.21 35.76 -20.12
C GLY A 58 -28.35 34.85 -20.63
N PRO A 59 -29.57 35.37 -20.84
CA PRO A 59 -30.83 34.70 -20.43
C PRO A 59 -31.83 34.42 -21.57
N GLY A 60 -32.91 33.67 -21.28
CA GLY A 60 -34.24 33.92 -21.87
C GLY A 60 -34.94 32.78 -22.63
N THR A 61 -35.90 32.13 -21.96
CA THR A 61 -37.27 31.74 -22.40
C THR A 61 -37.54 31.21 -23.82
N ALA A 62 -38.12 30.00 -23.92
CA ALA A 62 -39.54 29.78 -24.27
C ALA A 62 -39.81 28.29 -24.63
N MET A 63 -40.92 27.76 -24.11
CA MET A 63 -41.55 26.50 -24.52
C MET A 63 -42.66 26.81 -25.54
N PRO A 64 -42.99 25.88 -26.47
CA PRO A 64 -44.20 25.08 -26.28
C PRO A 64 -44.08 23.61 -26.73
N ALA A 65 -44.86 22.74 -26.08
CA ALA A 65 -45.26 21.38 -26.54
C ALA A 65 -46.49 21.50 -27.48
N PRO A 66 -47.08 20.44 -28.11
CA PRO A 66 -46.91 18.99 -27.88
C PRO A 66 -46.90 18.10 -29.16
N GLU A 67 -46.48 16.84 -29.07
CA GLU A 67 -47.07 15.77 -29.91
C GLU A 67 -46.98 14.41 -29.21
N GLN A 68 -47.94 13.53 -29.53
CA GLN A 68 -48.52 12.48 -28.70
C GLN A 68 -47.77 11.13 -28.74
N ALA A 69 -48.04 10.31 -27.72
CA ALA A 69 -47.50 8.98 -27.43
C ALA A 69 -47.92 7.87 -28.44
N PRO A 70 -47.40 6.65 -28.25
CA PRO A 70 -48.33 5.61 -27.78
C PRO A 70 -47.83 4.77 -26.59
N VAL A 71 -48.80 4.55 -25.70
CA VAL A 71 -48.96 3.56 -24.63
C VAL A 71 -48.20 2.23 -24.72
N ARG A 72 -47.63 1.80 -23.58
CA ARG A 72 -47.43 0.39 -23.20
C ARG A 72 -47.89 0.14 -21.76
N ASN A 73 -48.43 -1.07 -21.58
CA ASN A 73 -49.32 -1.59 -20.53
C ASN A 73 -48.85 -1.52 -19.06
N PRO A 74 -49.79 -1.66 -18.09
CA PRO A 74 -49.49 -1.71 -16.66
C PRO A 74 -49.11 -3.14 -16.24
N GLY A 75 -47.88 -3.30 -15.75
CA GLY A 75 -47.42 -4.50 -15.04
C GLY A 75 -46.83 -4.05 -13.72
N GLY A 76 -47.41 -4.52 -12.61
CA GLY A 76 -47.00 -4.15 -11.27
C GLY A 76 -45.54 -4.50 -11.01
N ALA A 77 -44.81 -3.53 -10.46
CA ALA A 77 -43.59 -3.76 -9.72
C ALA A 77 -43.73 -2.98 -8.42
N ASP A 78 -43.86 -3.73 -7.34
CA ASP A 78 -43.68 -3.27 -5.97
C ASP A 78 -42.40 -2.43 -5.88
N PRO A 79 -42.40 -1.24 -5.26
CA PRO A 79 -41.17 -0.49 -5.09
C PRO A 79 -40.25 -1.27 -4.17
N ALA A 80 -39.19 -1.85 -4.75
CA ALA A 80 -38.11 -2.50 -4.02
C ALA A 80 -37.69 -1.62 -2.81
N PRO A 81 -37.50 -2.19 -1.61
CA PRO A 81 -37.12 -1.41 -0.45
C PRO A 81 -35.78 -0.75 -0.74
N VAL A 82 -35.75 0.58 -0.64
CA VAL A 82 -34.52 1.37 -0.70
C VAL A 82 -33.64 0.90 0.45
N ALA A 83 -32.67 0.04 0.14
CA ALA A 83 -31.66 -0.38 1.10
C ALA A 83 -30.95 0.87 1.61
N LYS A 84 -30.96 1.04 2.94
CA LYS A 84 -30.22 2.09 3.63
C LYS A 84 -28.75 2.01 3.19
N PRO A 85 -28.05 3.13 2.91
CA PRO A 85 -26.63 3.09 2.62
C PRO A 85 -25.90 2.47 3.81
N ASN A 86 -25.38 1.25 3.60
CA ASN A 86 -24.48 0.61 4.53
C ASN A 86 -23.21 1.50 4.63
N ALA A 87 -22.42 1.36 5.69
CA ALA A 87 -21.08 1.95 5.81
C ALA A 87 -20.10 1.54 4.66
N SER A 88 -20.60 0.81 3.67
CA SER A 88 -20.00 0.54 2.37
C SER A 88 -20.07 1.69 1.33
N ALA A 89 -20.37 2.93 1.74
CA ALA A 89 -20.67 4.01 0.79
C ALA A 89 -19.46 4.77 0.21
N LEU A 90 -18.24 4.59 0.76
CA LEU A 90 -17.06 5.29 0.27
C LEU A 90 -16.46 4.57 -0.95
N PRO A 91 -16.09 5.31 -2.01
CA PRO A 91 -15.50 4.71 -3.20
C PRO A 91 -14.06 4.27 -2.94
N THR A 92 -13.63 3.21 -3.62
CA THR A 92 -12.22 2.84 -3.76
C THR A 92 -11.44 3.87 -4.59
N LEU A 93 -10.11 3.82 -4.56
CA LEU A 93 -9.22 4.67 -5.37
C LEU A 93 -9.48 4.47 -6.85
N VAL A 94 -9.67 3.22 -7.26
CA VAL A 94 -10.03 2.82 -8.63
C VAL A 94 -11.22 1.86 -8.56
N PRO A 95 -12.27 2.04 -9.38
CA PRO A 95 -13.39 1.11 -9.46
C PRO A 95 -12.93 -0.32 -9.74
N ALA A 96 -13.65 -1.30 -9.20
CA ALA A 96 -13.46 -2.71 -9.57
C ALA A 96 -13.64 -2.89 -11.08
N PRO A 97 -12.90 -3.80 -11.72
CA PRO A 97 -13.00 -4.04 -13.14
C PRO A 97 -14.36 -4.69 -13.43
N SER A 98 -14.90 -4.50 -14.64
CA SER A 98 -16.14 -5.17 -15.06
C SER A 98 -15.98 -6.68 -15.27
N GLU A 99 -14.74 -7.13 -15.48
CA GLU A 99 -14.37 -8.54 -15.65
C GLU A 99 -13.35 -8.92 -14.59
N ALA A 100 -13.44 -10.13 -14.05
CA ALA A 100 -12.49 -10.62 -13.05
C ALA A 100 -11.18 -10.98 -13.74
N ASN A 101 -10.11 -10.24 -13.41
CA ASN A 101 -8.74 -10.60 -13.74
C ASN A 101 -7.99 -10.93 -12.44
N ASP A 102 -6.97 -11.80 -12.52
CA ASP A 102 -6.04 -12.01 -11.41
C ASP A 102 -5.26 -10.73 -11.09
N VAL A 103 -4.91 -9.95 -12.12
CA VAL A 103 -4.16 -8.69 -12.02
C VAL A 103 -4.78 -7.66 -12.93
N ASP A 104 -5.05 -6.47 -12.39
CA ASP A 104 -5.50 -5.33 -13.20
C ASP A 104 -4.43 -4.25 -13.29
N GLU A 105 -4.10 -3.82 -14.51
CA GLU A 105 -3.36 -2.58 -14.72
C GLU A 105 -4.28 -1.37 -14.53
N VAL A 106 -3.97 -0.53 -13.54
CA VAL A 106 -4.77 0.64 -13.18
C VAL A 106 -3.91 1.89 -13.08
N THR A 107 -4.56 3.05 -13.05
CA THR A 107 -3.91 4.33 -12.73
C THR A 107 -4.54 4.89 -11.46
N LEU A 108 -3.75 4.98 -10.40
CA LEU A 108 -4.15 5.54 -9.12
C LEU A 108 -4.25 7.07 -9.22
N PRO A 109 -5.40 7.67 -8.88
CA PRO A 109 -5.53 9.12 -8.82
C PRO A 109 -4.84 9.68 -7.57
N ALA A 110 -4.20 10.84 -7.70
CA ALA A 110 -3.75 11.61 -6.55
C ALA A 110 -4.97 12.25 -5.85
N LYS A 111 -5.28 11.81 -4.63
CA LYS A 111 -6.33 12.40 -3.80
C LYS A 111 -5.70 13.02 -2.54
N PRO A 112 -6.18 14.19 -2.06
CA PRO A 112 -5.80 14.67 -0.75
C PRO A 112 -6.10 13.61 0.32
N ALA A 113 -5.21 13.45 1.29
CA ALA A 113 -5.34 12.41 2.32
C ALA A 113 -4.88 12.90 3.69
N ALA A 114 -5.55 12.40 4.72
CA ALA A 114 -5.10 12.49 6.10
C ALA A 114 -4.27 11.24 6.45
N ILE A 115 -3.10 11.43 7.04
CA ILE A 115 -2.02 10.44 7.11
C ILE A 115 -1.51 10.29 8.55
N VAL A 116 -1.37 9.06 9.01
CA VAL A 116 -0.67 8.70 10.25
C VAL A 116 0.42 7.70 9.93
N SER A 117 1.65 7.99 10.33
CA SER A 117 2.74 7.01 10.28
C SER A 117 2.75 6.15 11.53
N GLY A 118 3.11 4.89 11.37
CA GLY A 118 3.32 3.95 12.46
C GLY A 118 4.33 2.88 12.11
N GLN A 119 4.68 2.10 13.12
CA GLN A 119 5.43 0.86 12.98
C GLN A 119 4.79 -0.18 13.89
N THR A 120 4.76 -1.43 13.45
CA THR A 120 4.12 -2.50 14.20
C THR A 120 4.76 -3.85 13.87
N LYS A 121 4.49 -4.85 14.71
CA LYS A 121 4.80 -6.25 14.39
C LYS A 121 3.70 -6.87 13.55
N TRP A 122 4.02 -7.97 12.87
CA TRP A 122 3.06 -8.77 12.11
C TRP A 122 1.87 -9.22 12.94
N ASP A 123 2.12 -9.76 14.14
CA ASP A 123 1.07 -10.21 15.07
C ASP A 123 0.10 -9.08 15.50
N ASP A 124 0.57 -7.83 15.50
CA ASP A 124 -0.17 -6.65 15.94
C ASP A 124 -0.71 -5.82 14.75
N ALA A 125 -0.51 -6.29 13.51
CA ALA A 125 -0.76 -5.51 12.29
C ALA A 125 -2.19 -4.95 12.22
N VAL A 126 -3.18 -5.83 12.31
CA VAL A 126 -4.60 -5.45 12.22
C VAL A 126 -4.97 -4.46 13.33
N ALA A 127 -4.56 -4.75 14.57
CA ALA A 127 -4.85 -3.89 15.72
C ALA A 127 -4.25 -2.48 15.55
N SER A 128 -3.00 -2.41 15.09
CA SER A 128 -2.27 -1.16 14.89
C SER A 128 -2.83 -0.32 13.73
N LEU A 129 -3.17 -0.97 12.61
CA LEU A 129 -3.80 -0.32 11.46
C LEU A 129 -5.21 0.20 11.81
N THR A 130 -6.05 -0.61 12.46
CA THR A 130 -7.37 -0.17 12.92
C THR A 130 -7.26 1.01 13.89
N ALA A 131 -6.30 1.00 14.81
CA ALA A 131 -6.07 2.12 15.72
C ALA A 131 -5.64 3.40 14.99
N ALA A 132 -4.77 3.28 13.98
CA ALA A 132 -4.34 4.40 13.14
C ALA A 132 -5.52 5.00 12.35
N PHE A 133 -6.36 4.17 11.73
CA PHE A 133 -7.56 4.65 11.02
C PHE A 133 -8.52 5.37 11.96
N ARG A 134 -8.80 4.82 13.13
CA ARG A 134 -9.65 5.48 14.14
C ARG A 134 -9.09 6.83 14.59
N LYS A 135 -7.77 6.94 14.72
CA LYS A 135 -7.10 8.21 15.05
C LYS A 135 -7.33 9.25 13.94
N ILE A 136 -7.20 8.84 12.67
CA ILE A 136 -7.46 9.72 11.52
C ILE A 136 -8.94 10.14 11.51
N GLU A 137 -9.87 9.21 11.63
CA GLU A 137 -11.31 9.50 11.66
C GLU A 137 -11.69 10.48 12.78
N ALA A 138 -11.13 10.31 13.98
CA ALA A 138 -11.35 11.21 15.10
C ALA A 138 -10.82 12.63 14.81
N ALA A 139 -9.64 12.76 14.19
CA ALA A 139 -9.10 14.05 13.80
C ALA A 139 -9.93 14.72 12.70
N LEU A 140 -10.38 13.95 11.70
CA LEU A 140 -11.26 14.43 10.64
C LEU A 140 -12.60 14.95 11.20
N ALA A 141 -13.21 14.19 12.12
CA ALA A 141 -14.45 14.59 12.77
C ALA A 141 -14.32 15.90 13.55
N LYS A 142 -13.21 16.08 14.29
CA LYS A 142 -12.94 17.35 15.01
C LYS A 142 -12.71 18.53 14.06
N ALA A 143 -12.05 18.28 12.93
CA ALA A 143 -11.79 19.30 11.91
C ALA A 143 -13.00 19.59 11.01
N GLY A 144 -14.10 18.84 11.14
CA GLY A 144 -15.27 18.94 10.26
C GLY A 144 -15.01 18.47 8.83
N LEU A 145 -13.97 17.66 8.63
CA LEU A 145 -13.58 17.11 7.33
C LEU A 145 -14.27 15.78 7.09
N LYS A 146 -14.66 15.52 5.84
CA LYS A 146 -15.32 14.28 5.44
C LYS A 146 -14.36 13.38 4.66
N PRO A 147 -14.29 12.08 4.98
CA PRO A 147 -13.65 11.10 4.11
C PRO A 147 -14.32 11.06 2.73
N THR A 148 -13.51 10.92 1.68
CA THR A 148 -13.95 10.83 0.28
C THR A 148 -13.58 9.50 -0.39
N GLY A 149 -12.91 8.60 0.35
CA GLY A 149 -12.53 7.28 -0.14
C GLY A 149 -12.22 6.32 0.99
N ARG A 150 -11.93 5.07 0.62
CA ARG A 150 -11.62 4.02 1.58
C ARG A 150 -10.28 4.23 2.29
N PRO A 151 -10.13 3.76 3.54
CA PRO A 151 -8.85 3.72 4.21
C PRO A 151 -7.86 2.88 3.41
N LEU A 152 -6.61 3.32 3.38
CA LEU A 152 -5.51 2.56 2.80
C LEU A 152 -4.28 2.64 3.69
N SER A 153 -3.41 1.65 3.60
CA SER A 153 -2.09 1.64 4.21
C SER A 153 -1.02 1.59 3.12
N VAL A 154 0.06 2.34 3.31
CA VAL A 154 1.25 2.30 2.46
C VAL A 154 2.38 1.71 3.29
N PHE A 155 2.86 0.53 2.93
CA PHE A 155 3.99 -0.11 3.61
C PHE A 155 5.28 0.51 3.08
N THR A 156 5.94 1.29 3.93
CA THR A 156 7.13 2.07 3.54
C THR A 156 8.43 1.34 3.83
N LYS A 157 8.40 0.38 4.76
CA LYS A 157 9.53 -0.49 5.06
C LYS A 157 9.04 -1.80 5.66
N THR A 158 9.58 -2.91 5.18
CA THR A 158 9.32 -4.25 5.72
C THR A 158 10.57 -4.76 6.44
N GLU A 159 10.39 -5.36 7.60
CA GLU A 159 11.44 -5.92 8.46
C GLU A 159 11.05 -7.36 8.85
N GLU A 160 11.97 -8.13 9.44
CA GLU A 160 11.73 -9.54 9.77
C GLU A 160 10.53 -9.70 10.74
N ASP A 161 10.51 -8.90 11.82
CA ASP A 161 9.48 -8.98 12.86
C ASP A 161 8.34 -7.97 12.70
N GLY A 162 8.29 -7.20 11.61
CA GLY A 162 7.27 -6.19 11.44
C GLY A 162 7.48 -5.24 10.26
N PHE A 163 6.81 -4.09 10.31
CA PHE A 163 6.84 -3.13 9.22
C PHE A 163 6.55 -1.70 9.69
N GLN A 164 6.93 -0.75 8.84
CA GLN A 164 6.57 0.66 8.93
C GLN A 164 5.52 0.97 7.88
N TYR A 165 4.53 1.75 8.26
CA TYR A 165 3.40 2.06 7.41
C TYR A 165 2.97 3.53 7.53
N GLU A 166 2.29 4.00 6.49
CA GLU A 166 1.48 5.21 6.50
C GLU A 166 0.02 4.82 6.28
N ALA A 167 -0.79 4.92 7.32
CA ALA A 167 -2.24 4.79 7.23
C ALA A 167 -2.81 6.11 6.68
N MET A 168 -3.67 6.03 5.68
CA MET A 168 -4.26 7.18 5.02
C MET A 168 -5.77 7.04 4.86
N ILE A 169 -6.50 8.15 4.97
CA ILE A 169 -7.91 8.27 4.58
C ILE A 169 -8.02 9.41 3.57
N PRO A 170 -8.50 9.15 2.33
CA PRO A 170 -8.75 10.19 1.35
C PRO A 170 -9.79 11.20 1.85
N ILE A 171 -9.56 12.49 1.59
CA ILE A 171 -10.41 13.61 1.99
C ILE A 171 -10.66 14.55 0.80
N GLU A 172 -11.63 15.46 0.95
CA GLU A 172 -11.98 16.42 -0.12
C GLU A 172 -10.86 17.45 -0.35
N ALA A 173 -10.32 18.00 0.74
CA ALA A 173 -9.22 18.95 0.72
C ALA A 173 -8.50 18.95 2.07
N ALA A 174 -7.20 19.28 2.06
CA ALA A 174 -6.44 19.52 3.28
C ALA A 174 -6.95 20.79 3.98
N PRO A 175 -7.00 20.81 5.32
CA PRO A 175 -7.44 21.98 6.07
C PRO A 175 -6.50 23.18 5.86
N ALA A 176 -7.07 24.38 5.77
CA ALA A 176 -6.30 25.60 5.72
C ALA A 176 -5.68 25.90 7.11
N GLY A 177 -4.35 25.92 7.20
CA GLY A 177 -3.65 26.43 8.40
C GLY A 177 -2.66 25.49 9.09
N GLY A 178 -2.38 24.29 8.57
CA GLY A 178 -1.32 23.45 9.13
C GLY A 178 -1.12 22.12 8.39
N ALA A 179 0.12 21.64 8.37
CA ALA A 179 0.48 20.36 7.75
C ALA A 179 0.06 19.15 8.61
N GLU A 180 -0.24 19.35 9.90
CA GLU A 180 -0.56 18.30 10.86
C GLU A 180 -1.54 18.80 11.92
N VAL A 181 -2.50 17.96 12.32
CA VAL A 181 -3.46 18.20 13.40
C VAL A 181 -3.58 16.93 14.24
N ASP A 182 -3.41 17.02 15.57
CA ASP A 182 -3.52 15.86 16.49
C ASP A 182 -2.62 14.66 16.10
N GLY A 183 -1.46 14.90 15.50
CA GLY A 183 -0.57 13.85 15.00
C GLY A 183 -1.07 13.16 13.72
N VAL A 184 -1.95 13.82 12.98
CA VAL A 184 -2.44 13.42 11.65
C VAL A 184 -1.96 14.44 10.63
N ARG A 185 -1.11 14.02 9.71
CA ARG A 185 -0.56 14.85 8.62
C ARG A 185 -1.55 14.94 7.46
N PHE A 186 -1.44 15.98 6.65
CA PHE A 186 -2.20 16.09 5.41
C PHE A 186 -1.28 16.08 4.20
N GLY A 187 -1.59 15.22 3.24
CA GLY A 187 -0.79 15.01 2.04
C GLY A 187 -1.64 14.49 0.89
N ALA A 188 -1.08 13.62 0.07
CA ALA A 188 -1.77 12.97 -1.04
C ALA A 188 -1.59 11.45 -1.00
N THR A 189 -2.57 10.72 -1.52
CA THR A 189 -2.45 9.28 -1.74
C THR A 189 -1.38 8.98 -2.79
N PRO A 190 -0.79 7.77 -2.78
CA PRO A 190 0.00 7.28 -3.90
C PRO A 190 -0.77 7.41 -5.22
N SER A 191 -0.07 7.75 -6.29
CA SER A 191 -0.65 8.00 -7.60
C SER A 191 0.26 7.51 -8.71
N GLY A 192 -0.30 7.38 -9.92
CA GLY A 192 0.41 6.88 -11.09
C GLY A 192 -0.01 5.46 -11.48
N LYS A 193 0.76 4.83 -12.36
CA LYS A 193 0.50 3.46 -12.79
C LYS A 193 0.65 2.49 -11.62
N ALA A 194 -0.25 1.52 -11.54
CA ALA A 194 -0.20 0.46 -10.54
C ALA A 194 -0.77 -0.84 -11.11
N LEU A 195 -0.34 -1.96 -10.55
CA LEU A 195 -0.96 -3.26 -10.70
C LEU A 195 -1.81 -3.51 -9.47
N ARG A 196 -3.10 -3.74 -9.65
CA ARG A 196 -4.03 -4.13 -8.58
C ARG A 196 -4.16 -5.64 -8.54
N TYR A 197 -3.96 -6.20 -7.35
CA TYR A 197 -4.36 -7.54 -6.97
C TYR A 197 -5.49 -7.47 -5.96
N LYS A 198 -6.45 -8.39 -6.06
CA LYS A 198 -7.51 -8.51 -5.07
C LYS A 198 -7.19 -9.64 -4.10
N HIS A 199 -7.17 -9.33 -2.82
CA HIS A 199 -7.23 -10.31 -1.75
C HIS A 199 -8.67 -10.44 -1.24
N THR A 200 -9.16 -11.67 -1.11
CA THR A 200 -10.41 -12.00 -0.43
C THR A 200 -10.14 -13.18 0.50
N GLY A 201 -9.95 -12.91 1.79
CA GLY A 201 -9.52 -13.90 2.78
C GLY A 201 -9.36 -13.26 4.14
N THR A 202 -8.83 -14.00 5.12
CA THR A 202 -8.42 -13.39 6.38
C THR A 202 -7.12 -12.62 6.21
N TYR A 203 -6.84 -11.69 7.13
CA TYR A 203 -5.57 -10.97 7.09
C TYR A 203 -4.36 -11.92 7.23
N GLU A 204 -4.49 -13.05 7.92
CA GLU A 204 -3.43 -14.06 8.04
C GLU A 204 -3.15 -14.78 6.70
N GLU A 205 -4.12 -14.86 5.80
CA GLU A 205 -3.97 -15.47 4.48
C GLU A 205 -3.35 -14.50 3.45
N ILE A 206 -3.12 -13.23 3.82
CA ILE A 206 -2.65 -12.20 2.89
C ILE A 206 -1.24 -12.48 2.37
N ASP A 207 -0.40 -13.14 3.15
CA ASP A 207 0.97 -13.51 2.80
C ASP A 207 0.99 -14.33 1.50
N GLY A 208 0.08 -15.31 1.36
CA GLY A 208 -0.04 -16.11 0.13
C GLY A 208 -0.47 -15.28 -1.10
N THR A 209 -1.17 -14.16 -0.87
CA THR A 209 -1.49 -13.22 -1.97
C THR A 209 -0.25 -12.44 -2.39
N TYR A 210 0.58 -12.01 -1.44
CA TYR A 210 1.85 -11.35 -1.73
C TYR A 210 2.85 -12.28 -2.43
N GLU A 211 2.90 -13.55 -2.05
CA GLU A 211 3.71 -14.56 -2.75
C GLU A 211 3.28 -14.69 -4.22
N THR A 212 1.97 -14.78 -4.47
CA THR A 212 1.41 -14.88 -5.83
C THR A 212 1.69 -13.63 -6.65
N LEU A 213 1.47 -12.45 -6.06
CA LEU A 213 1.76 -11.16 -6.69
C LEU A 213 3.25 -11.05 -7.05
N THR A 214 4.15 -11.39 -6.13
CA THR A 214 5.60 -11.28 -6.36
C THR A 214 6.06 -12.24 -7.46
N ALA A 215 5.56 -13.48 -7.46
CA ALA A 215 5.81 -14.43 -8.54
C ALA A 215 5.32 -13.92 -9.90
N TYR A 216 4.15 -13.28 -9.94
CA TYR A 216 3.64 -12.64 -11.15
C TYR A 216 4.56 -11.50 -11.63
N LEU A 217 4.99 -10.62 -10.72
CA LEU A 217 5.90 -9.51 -11.04
C LEU A 217 7.24 -10.02 -11.59
N GLU A 218 7.79 -11.09 -11.01
CA GLU A 218 9.03 -11.71 -11.46
C GLU A 218 8.88 -12.31 -12.87
N VAL A 219 7.84 -13.09 -13.11
CA VAL A 219 7.56 -13.71 -14.42
C VAL A 219 7.33 -12.66 -15.52
N LYS A 220 6.78 -11.50 -15.16
CA LYS A 220 6.53 -10.39 -16.09
C LYS A 220 7.70 -9.40 -16.19
N GLU A 221 8.78 -9.62 -15.44
CA GLU A 221 9.94 -8.72 -15.35
C GLU A 221 9.53 -7.28 -15.04
N ILE A 222 8.58 -7.10 -14.11
CA ILE A 222 8.09 -5.78 -13.70
C ILE A 222 8.76 -5.36 -12.41
N ASP A 223 9.68 -4.40 -12.52
CA ASP A 223 10.24 -3.71 -11.36
C ASP A 223 9.20 -2.79 -10.72
N VAL A 224 8.93 -3.00 -9.43
CA VAL A 224 8.04 -2.15 -8.64
C VAL A 224 8.83 -1.35 -7.61
N GLN A 225 8.20 -0.27 -7.13
CA GLN A 225 8.70 0.49 -6.00
C GLN A 225 8.76 -0.40 -4.76
N ASP A 226 9.69 -0.11 -3.86
CA ASP A 226 9.87 -0.79 -2.58
C ASP A 226 8.77 -0.39 -1.57
N ARG A 227 7.52 -0.30 -2.04
CA ARG A 227 6.33 0.01 -1.27
C ARG A 227 5.10 -0.65 -1.90
N PHE A 228 4.25 -1.22 -1.06
CA PHE A 228 2.93 -1.72 -1.45
C PHE A 228 1.84 -0.86 -0.82
N VAL A 229 0.69 -0.81 -1.46
CA VAL A 229 -0.48 -0.10 -0.94
C VAL A 229 -1.62 -1.10 -0.75
N GLU A 230 -2.15 -1.22 0.46
CA GLU A 230 -3.39 -1.95 0.71
C GLU A 230 -4.53 -0.97 0.88
N GLU A 231 -5.58 -1.11 0.08
CA GLU A 231 -6.84 -0.41 0.30
C GLU A 231 -7.89 -1.38 0.83
N TYR A 232 -8.48 -1.02 1.97
CA TYR A 232 -9.49 -1.84 2.65
C TYR A 232 -10.87 -1.51 2.10
N VAL A 233 -11.41 -2.41 1.25
CA VAL A 233 -12.73 -2.23 0.62
C VAL A 233 -13.85 -2.30 1.65
N GLY A 234 -13.67 -3.17 2.65
CA GLY A 234 -14.50 -3.27 3.85
C GLY A 234 -13.82 -2.69 5.09
N ASP A 235 -14.54 -2.66 6.20
CA ASP A 235 -14.00 -2.21 7.48
C ASP A 235 -12.94 -3.20 8.00
N LEU A 236 -11.73 -2.70 8.28
CA LEU A 236 -10.69 -3.49 8.95
C LEU A 236 -11.07 -3.66 10.43
N LYS A 237 -11.69 -4.79 10.73
CA LYS A 237 -12.09 -5.19 12.08
C LYS A 237 -11.02 -6.08 12.67
N GLY A 238 -10.73 -5.91 13.97
CA GLY A 238 -9.64 -6.59 14.68
C GLY A 238 -9.80 -8.10 14.89
N GLY A 239 -10.68 -8.78 14.16
CA GLY A 239 -10.89 -10.23 14.26
C GLY A 239 -10.05 -10.98 13.23
N ALA A 240 -9.21 -11.91 13.68
CA ALA A 240 -8.35 -12.72 12.80
C ALA A 240 -9.15 -13.56 11.79
N GLU A 241 -10.35 -14.02 12.16
CA GLU A 241 -11.21 -14.84 11.30
C GLU A 241 -12.09 -14.03 10.34
N GLU A 242 -12.01 -12.69 10.37
CA GLU A 242 -12.87 -11.86 9.52
C GLU A 242 -12.35 -11.82 8.09
N LYS A 243 -13.25 -12.09 7.14
CA LYS A 243 -12.95 -11.98 5.72
C LYS A 243 -12.85 -10.52 5.33
N LEU A 244 -11.73 -10.18 4.71
CA LEU A 244 -11.40 -8.85 4.23
C LEU A 244 -11.32 -8.88 2.70
N ASP A 245 -11.93 -7.88 2.09
CA ASP A 245 -11.67 -7.55 0.70
C ASP A 245 -10.64 -6.41 0.70
N ILE A 246 -9.44 -6.70 0.19
CA ILE A 246 -8.31 -5.77 0.15
C ILE A 246 -7.83 -5.65 -1.29
N ASN A 247 -7.69 -4.42 -1.79
CA ASN A 247 -6.99 -4.15 -3.03
C ASN A 247 -5.51 -3.90 -2.71
N ILE A 248 -4.63 -4.77 -3.16
CA ILE A 248 -3.18 -4.60 -3.05
C ILE A 248 -2.69 -3.95 -4.33
N TYR A 249 -2.00 -2.82 -4.22
CA TYR A 249 -1.41 -2.13 -5.35
C TYR A 249 0.11 -2.19 -5.29
N ALA A 250 0.71 -2.67 -6.37
CA ALA A 250 2.15 -2.56 -6.63
C ALA A 250 2.37 -1.46 -7.67
N LEU A 251 3.18 -0.46 -7.35
CA LEU A 251 3.47 0.64 -8.27
C LEU A 251 4.76 0.33 -9.03
N PRO A 252 4.74 0.15 -10.36
CA PRO A 252 5.96 0.01 -11.14
C PRO A 252 6.92 1.17 -10.91
N LYS A 253 8.22 0.88 -10.90
CA LYS A 253 9.25 1.92 -11.06
C LYS A 253 9.05 2.48 -12.47
N GLU A 254 8.88 3.80 -12.58
CA GLU A 254 8.90 4.39 -13.91
C GLU A 254 10.26 4.08 -14.53
N PRO A 255 10.33 3.57 -15.78
CA PRO A 255 11.61 3.43 -16.44
C PRO A 255 12.25 4.82 -16.44
N ILE A 256 13.49 4.91 -15.95
CA ILE A 256 14.31 6.10 -16.11
C ILE A 256 14.31 6.35 -17.62
N LYS A 257 13.50 7.32 -18.09
CA LYS A 257 13.60 7.79 -19.46
C LYS A 257 15.02 8.31 -19.56
N ASP A 258 15.86 7.49 -20.17
CA ASP A 258 17.18 7.87 -20.61
C ASP A 258 17.00 9.23 -21.25
N GLN A 259 17.62 10.25 -20.67
CA GLN A 259 17.61 11.58 -21.21
C GLN A 259 18.40 11.50 -22.51
N ALA A 260 17.70 11.13 -23.59
CA ALA A 260 18.16 11.19 -24.95
C ALA A 260 18.25 12.68 -25.34
N LYS A 261 19.35 13.26 -24.87
CA LYS A 261 20.34 14.07 -25.59
C LYS A 261 19.97 14.55 -26.99
#